data_AF-A0A7K5VE39-F1
#
_entry.id   AF-A0A7K5VE39-F1
#
_cell.length_a   1.000
_cell.length_b   1.000
_cell.length_c   1.000
_cell.angle_alpha   90.00
_cell.angle_beta   90.00
_cell.angle_gamma   90.00
#
_symmetry.space_group_name_H-M   'P 1'
#
loop_
_entity.id
_entity.type
_entity.pdbx_description
1 polymer ?
#
loop_
_entity_poly.entity_id
_entity_poly.type
_entity_poly.pdbx_seq_one_letter_code
_entity_poly.pdbx_strand_id
1 'polypeptide(L)'
;DYLCKPEDNIYNIDFTRFKIRDLETGTVLFEIAKPSASEHDEEDEDDSSELDASAGRFVRYQFTPAFLRLRTVGATVEFTVGEKPVSNFRMIERHYFRDRLLKNFDFDFGFCIPSSRNTCEHIYEFPQLSEDLSKYLL
;
A
#
# COMPACT_ATOMS: atom_id res chain seq x y z
N ASP A 1 1.12 -3.10 17.73
CA ASP A 1 2.53 -3.09 17.28
C ASP A 1 2.71 -3.85 15.99
N TYR A 2 3.77 -3.53 15.25
CA TYR A 2 4.17 -4.25 14.05
C TYR A 2 4.67 -5.65 14.38
N LEU A 3 4.45 -6.61 13.47
CA LEU A 3 4.83 -8.01 13.66
C LEU A 3 6.27 -8.34 13.21
N CYS A 4 6.97 -7.38 12.61
CA CYS A 4 8.36 -7.51 12.17
C CYS A 4 9.09 -6.16 12.24
N LYS A 5 10.42 -6.23 12.24
CA LYS A 5 11.30 -5.06 12.23
C LYS A 5 11.66 -4.65 10.79
N PRO A 6 12.04 -3.39 10.54
CA PRO A 6 12.51 -2.97 9.22
C PRO A 6 13.68 -3.82 8.70
N GLU A 7 14.58 -4.24 9.58
CA GLU A 7 15.76 -5.06 9.23
C GLU A 7 15.40 -6.46 8.70
N ASP A 8 14.18 -6.95 8.96
CA ASP A 8 13.69 -8.22 8.42
C ASP A 8 13.44 -8.15 6.91
N ASN A 9 13.40 -6.94 6.32
CA ASN A 9 13.33 -6.72 4.87
C ASN A 9 14.68 -6.98 4.17
N ILE A 10 15.18 -8.21 4.28
CA ILE A 10 16.49 -8.64 3.74
C ILE A 10 16.58 -8.63 2.21
N TYR A 11 15.45 -8.42 1.52
CA TYR A 11 15.32 -8.35 0.07
C TYR A 11 15.33 -6.91 -0.44
N ASN A 12 15.36 -5.93 0.46
CA ASN A 12 15.30 -4.50 0.14
C ASN A 12 14.11 -4.17 -0.78
N ILE A 13 12.94 -4.71 -0.45
CA ILE A 13 11.70 -4.40 -1.17
C ILE A 13 11.27 -3.01 -0.75
N ASP A 14 11.10 -2.11 -1.71
CA ASP A 14 10.65 -0.76 -1.43
C ASP A 14 9.49 -0.32 -2.32
N PHE A 15 8.34 0.01 -1.73
CA PHE A 15 7.19 0.52 -2.47
C PHE A 15 7.37 2.00 -2.77
N THR A 16 7.46 2.34 -4.06
CA THR A 16 7.78 3.69 -4.52
C THR A 16 6.57 4.43 -5.06
N ARG A 17 5.53 3.72 -5.50
CA ARG A 17 4.27 4.34 -5.94
C ARG A 17 3.09 3.44 -5.67
N PHE A 18 1.97 4.05 -5.30
CA PHE A 18 0.70 3.37 -5.11
C PHE A 18 -0.42 4.22 -5.69
N LYS A 19 -1.29 3.60 -6.49
CA LYS A 19 -2.43 4.25 -7.13
C LYS A 19 -3.65 3.36 -7.05
N ILE A 20 -4.78 3.90 -6.60
CA ILE A 20 -6.08 3.25 -6.62
C ILE A 20 -6.96 3.94 -7.65
N ARG A 21 -7.57 3.17 -8.55
CA ARG A 21 -8.61 3.66 -9.46
C ARG A 21 -9.88 2.84 -9.35
N ASP A 22 -11.02 3.51 -9.54
CA ASP A 22 -12.27 2.85 -9.85
C ASP A 22 -12.17 2.20 -11.24
N LEU A 23 -12.44 0.90 -11.35
CA LEU A 23 -12.37 0.19 -12.63
C LEU A 23 -13.58 0.45 -13.52
N GLU A 24 -14.70 0.92 -12.97
CA GLU A 24 -15.90 1.19 -13.76
C GLU A 24 -15.80 2.54 -14.46
N THR A 25 -15.31 3.57 -13.76
CA THR A 25 -15.19 4.93 -14.30
C THR A 25 -13.79 5.31 -14.76
N GLY A 26 -12.76 4.58 -14.32
CA GLY A 26 -11.36 4.94 -14.53
C GLY A 26 -10.86 6.07 -13.61
N THR A 27 -11.72 6.60 -12.72
CA THR A 27 -11.38 7.71 -11.82
C THR A 27 -10.27 7.29 -10.85
N VAL A 28 -9.21 8.09 -10.75
CA VAL A 28 -8.17 7.89 -9.74
C VAL A 28 -8.70 8.37 -8.39
N LEU A 29 -8.78 7.46 -7.43
CA LEU A 29 -9.33 7.70 -6.10
C LEU A 29 -8.25 8.12 -5.11
N PHE A 30 -7.03 7.62 -5.32
CA PHE A 30 -5.86 7.93 -4.51
C PHE A 30 -4.60 7.65 -5.31
N GLU A 31 -3.59 8.49 -5.11
CA GLU A 31 -2.26 8.25 -5.64
C GLU A 31 -1.21 8.86 -4.71
N ILE A 32 -0.14 8.11 -4.48
CA ILE A 32 1.05 8.59 -3.77
C ILE A 32 2.29 8.01 -4.43
N ALA A 33 3.33 8.82 -4.54
CA ALA A 33 4.65 8.40 -4.95
C ALA A 33 5.66 8.90 -3.92
N LYS A 34 6.71 8.11 -3.67
CA LYS A 34 7.87 8.59 -2.93
C LYS A 34 8.58 9.67 -3.77
N PRO A 35 9.06 10.76 -3.16
CA PRO A 35 9.87 11.73 -3.86
C PRO A 35 11.12 11.04 -4.44
N SER A 36 11.56 11.49 -5.61
CA SER A 36 12.72 10.88 -6.26
C SER A 36 14.00 11.22 -5.49
N ALA A 37 14.95 10.30 -5.41
CA ALA A 37 16.23 10.54 -4.71
C ALA A 37 17.04 11.72 -5.30
N SER A 38 16.67 12.19 -6.50
CA SER A 38 17.24 13.35 -7.19
C SER A 38 16.68 14.72 -6.73
N GLU A 39 15.74 14.76 -5.78
CA GLU A 39 15.17 16.01 -5.24
C GLU A 39 15.70 16.37 -3.85
N HIS A 40 16.78 15.73 -3.38
CA HIS A 40 17.45 16.00 -2.09
C HIS A 40 18.95 16.27 -2.28
N ASP A 41 19.30 17.03 -3.31
CA ASP A 41 20.52 17.84 -3.24
C ASP A 41 20.11 19.21 -2.69
N GLU A 42 20.72 19.59 -1.57
CA GLU A 42 20.65 20.88 -0.87
C GLU A 42 19.69 20.95 0.35
N GLU A 43 20.34 20.96 1.53
CA GLU A 43 19.89 21.50 2.83
C GLU A 43 19.11 20.56 3.77
N ASP A 44 19.85 19.77 4.58
CA ASP A 44 19.91 19.92 6.04
C ASP A 44 20.58 18.69 6.71
N GLU A 45 21.90 18.76 6.84
CA GLU A 45 22.60 18.06 7.93
C GLU A 45 22.30 18.84 9.21
N ASP A 46 21.42 18.31 10.08
CA ASP A 46 21.46 18.32 11.55
C ASP A 46 20.02 18.33 12.13
N ASP A 47 19.53 17.18 12.60
CA ASP A 47 19.08 17.05 13.99
C ASP A 47 18.69 15.59 14.29
N SER A 48 19.32 15.09 15.34
CA SER A 48 18.86 13.99 16.15
C SER A 48 17.38 14.09 16.53
N SER A 49 16.53 13.41 15.80
CA SER A 49 15.39 12.74 16.42
C SER A 49 15.50 11.27 16.10
N GLU A 50 15.22 10.43 17.10
CA GLU A 50 14.86 9.03 16.89
C GLU A 50 13.63 9.00 15.97
N LEU A 51 13.84 9.21 14.67
CA LEU A 51 12.81 9.18 13.65
C LEU A 51 12.32 7.75 13.62
N ASP A 52 11.22 7.56 14.34
CA ASP A 52 10.41 6.38 14.48
C ASP A 52 10.73 5.35 13.40
N ALA A 53 11.28 4.19 13.77
CA ALA A 53 11.56 3.09 12.85
C ALA A 53 10.30 2.60 12.09
N SER A 54 9.11 3.16 12.38
CA SER A 54 7.88 3.00 11.61
C SER A 54 7.54 4.13 10.63
N ALA A 55 8.35 5.19 10.55
CA ALA A 55 8.22 6.29 9.58
C ALA A 55 8.16 5.71 8.15
N GLY A 56 7.00 5.82 7.51
CA GLY A 56 6.72 5.28 6.18
C GLY A 56 5.98 3.94 6.12
N ARG A 57 5.75 3.25 7.26
CA ARG A 57 4.95 2.00 7.34
C ARG A 57 3.48 2.23 7.72
N PHE A 58 3.07 3.48 7.91
CA PHE A 58 1.68 3.85 8.22
C PHE A 58 1.20 4.92 7.24
N VAL A 59 0.02 4.69 6.67
CA VAL A 59 -0.64 5.62 5.76
C VAL A 59 -2.06 5.85 6.25
N ARG A 60 -2.47 7.12 6.34
CA ARG A 60 -3.85 7.52 6.65
C ARG A 60 -4.56 7.96 5.38
N TYR A 61 -5.53 7.15 4.95
CA TYR A 61 -6.38 7.49 3.82
C TYR A 61 -7.52 8.43 4.24
N GLN A 62 -7.87 9.37 3.37
CA GLN A 62 -9.06 10.20 3.48
C GLN A 62 -9.91 9.97 2.25
N PHE A 63 -10.91 9.10 2.38
CA PHE A 63 -11.84 8.79 1.29
C PHE A 63 -13.18 9.48 1.51
N THR A 64 -13.89 9.70 0.40
CA THR A 64 -15.27 10.18 0.45
C THR A 64 -16.23 9.01 0.75
N PRO A 65 -17.44 9.30 1.25
CA PRO A 65 -18.51 8.30 1.41
C PRO A 65 -18.81 7.46 0.16
N ALA A 66 -18.52 7.98 -1.03
CA ALA A 66 -18.72 7.28 -2.29
C ALA A 66 -17.82 6.03 -2.43
N PHE A 67 -16.66 6.04 -1.77
CA PHE A 67 -15.71 4.93 -1.81
C PHE A 67 -16.32 3.61 -1.31
N LEU A 68 -17.15 3.65 -0.27
CA LEU A 68 -17.81 2.47 0.30
C LEU A 68 -18.86 1.85 -0.63
N ARG A 69 -19.26 2.56 -1.69
CA ARG A 69 -20.24 2.08 -2.69
C ARG A 69 -19.57 1.50 -3.94
N LEU A 70 -18.25 1.59 -4.06
CA LEU A 70 -17.52 1.04 -5.18
C LEU A 70 -17.59 -0.49 -5.15
N ARG A 71 -17.73 -1.09 -6.34
CA ARG A 71 -17.76 -2.55 -6.48
C ARG A 71 -16.36 -3.13 -6.65
N THR A 72 -15.58 -2.53 -7.54
CA THR A 72 -14.25 -3.02 -7.88
C THR A 72 -13.28 -1.87 -8.09
N VAL A 73 -12.12 -1.94 -7.45
CA VAL A 73 -11.02 -0.99 -7.66
C VAL A 73 -9.76 -1.73 -8.09
N GLY A 74 -8.96 -1.07 -8.93
CA GLY A 74 -7.63 -1.55 -9.31
C GLY A 74 -6.59 -0.77 -8.53
N ALA A 75 -5.71 -1.48 -7.82
CA ALA A 75 -4.58 -0.87 -7.14
C ALA A 75 -3.29 -1.23 -7.87
N THR A 76 -2.66 -0.23 -8.47
CA THR A 76 -1.34 -0.35 -9.09
C THR A 76 -0.27 -0.02 -8.05
N VAL A 77 0.69 -0.92 -7.89
CA VAL A 77 1.87 -0.74 -7.03
C VAL A 77 3.12 -0.75 -7.90
N GLU A 78 4.01 0.22 -7.67
CA GLU A 78 5.39 0.17 -8.15
C GLU A 78 6.30 -0.02 -6.95
N PHE A 79 7.27 -0.92 -7.10
CA PHE A 79 8.23 -1.23 -6.05
C PHE A 79 9.59 -1.62 -6.64
N THR A 80 10.66 -1.38 -5.89
CA THR A 80 11.99 -1.87 -6.22
C THR A 80 12.31 -3.12 -5.41
N VAL A 81 13.21 -3.93 -5.93
CA VAL A 81 13.75 -5.11 -5.25
C VAL A 81 15.27 -5.03 -5.31
N GLY A 82 15.93 -5.44 -4.23
CA GLY A 82 17.39 -5.51 -4.17
C GLY A 82 17.96 -6.65 -5.03
N GLU A 83 19.23 -6.97 -4.80
CA GLU A 83 19.97 -7.96 -5.60
C GLU A 83 19.50 -9.40 -5.39
N LYS A 84 18.93 -9.70 -4.21
CA LYS A 84 18.49 -11.05 -3.88
C LYS A 84 17.19 -11.37 -4.62
N PRO A 85 17.11 -12.53 -5.31
CA PRO A 85 15.87 -12.95 -5.95
C PRO A 85 14.78 -13.17 -4.91
N VAL A 86 13.57 -12.69 -5.20
CA VAL A 86 12.39 -12.88 -4.37
C VAL A 86 11.49 -13.92 -5.04
N SER A 87 11.29 -15.04 -4.36
CA SER A 87 10.34 -16.08 -4.76
C SER A 87 9.09 -16.05 -3.87
N ASN A 88 7.92 -16.30 -4.44
CA ASN A 88 6.64 -16.37 -3.73
C ASN A 88 6.33 -15.08 -2.95
N PHE A 89 6.53 -13.92 -3.58
CA PHE A 89 6.21 -12.65 -2.93
C PHE A 89 4.69 -12.49 -2.84
N ARG A 90 4.17 -12.46 -1.61
CA ARG A 90 2.74 -12.51 -1.31
C ARG A 90 2.38 -11.48 -0.25
N MET A 91 1.25 -10.81 -0.45
CA MET A 91 0.69 -9.86 0.51
C MET A 91 -0.69 -10.32 0.97
N ILE A 92 -0.88 -10.36 2.29
CA ILE A 92 -2.17 -10.60 2.91
C ILE A 92 -2.59 -9.30 3.60
N GLU A 93 -3.62 -8.67 3.05
CA GLU A 93 -4.16 -7.39 3.53
C GLU A 93 -5.51 -7.60 4.20
N ARG A 94 -5.67 -7.13 5.44
CA ARG A 94 -6.89 -7.33 6.23
C ARG A 94 -7.46 -6.00 6.68
N HIS A 95 -8.73 -5.78 6.37
CA HIS A 95 -9.46 -4.56 6.75
C HIS A 95 -10.41 -4.86 7.90
N TYR A 96 -10.40 -4.02 8.94
CA TYR A 96 -11.21 -4.18 10.13
C TYR A 96 -12.01 -2.91 10.42
N PHE A 97 -13.19 -3.08 11.03
CA PHE A 97 -13.94 -2.00 11.65
C PHE A 97 -14.29 -2.39 13.08
N ARG A 98 -13.78 -1.63 14.07
CA ARG A 98 -13.98 -1.90 15.51
C ARG A 98 -13.75 -3.39 15.84
N ASP A 99 -12.58 -3.90 15.48
CA ASP A 99 -12.14 -5.30 15.66
C ASP A 99 -12.88 -6.38 14.85
N ARG A 100 -13.91 -6.01 14.08
CA ARG A 100 -14.57 -6.93 13.17
C ARG A 100 -13.89 -6.94 11.80
N LEU A 101 -13.46 -8.11 11.35
CA LEU A 101 -12.92 -8.30 10.00
C LEU A 101 -13.99 -7.98 8.96
N LEU A 102 -13.69 -7.04 8.05
CA LEU A 102 -14.51 -6.71 6.89
C LEU A 102 -14.14 -7.60 5.69
N LYS A 103 -12.84 -7.67 5.39
CA LYS A 103 -12.32 -8.41 4.24
C LYS A 103 -10.86 -8.77 4.43
N ASN A 104 -10.48 -9.94 3.90
CA ASN A 104 -9.11 -10.40 3.77
C ASN A 104 -8.79 -10.51 2.27
N PHE A 105 -7.85 -9.73 1.80
CA PHE A 105 -7.28 -9.84 0.46
C PHE A 105 -5.95 -10.58 0.52
N ASP A 106 -5.70 -11.37 -0.52
CA ASP A 106 -4.58 -12.30 -0.56
C ASP A 106 -4.03 -12.31 -1.98
N PHE A 107 -2.87 -11.68 -2.16
CA PHE A 107 -2.31 -11.39 -3.47
C PHE A 107 -0.93 -12.00 -3.62
N ASP A 108 -0.71 -12.65 -4.75
CA ASP A 108 0.60 -13.11 -5.19
C ASP A 108 1.13 -12.15 -6.25
N PHE A 109 2.34 -11.62 -6.03
CA PHE A 109 2.99 -10.67 -6.94
C PHE A 109 3.66 -11.36 -8.13
N GLY A 110 3.78 -12.68 -8.11
CA GLY A 110 4.52 -13.45 -9.09
C GLY A 110 6.03 -13.23 -9.00
N PHE A 111 6.70 -13.32 -10.15
CA PHE A 111 8.15 -13.17 -10.25
C PHE A 111 8.56 -11.71 -10.15
N CYS A 112 9.43 -11.40 -9.18
CA CYS A 112 10.02 -10.07 -9.02
C CYS A 112 11.43 -10.06 -9.61
N ILE A 113 11.67 -9.20 -10.59
CA ILE A 113 12.98 -9.05 -11.22
C ILE A 113 13.95 -8.42 -10.18
N PRO A 114 15.11 -9.04 -9.91
CA PRO A 114 16.10 -8.49 -8.98
C PRO A 114 16.74 -7.20 -9.51
N SER A 115 17.18 -6.33 -8.60
CA SER A 115 17.85 -5.05 -8.90
C SER A 115 17.10 -4.17 -9.90
N SER A 116 15.77 -4.23 -9.87
CA SER A 116 14.93 -3.48 -10.80
C SER A 116 13.69 -2.91 -10.12
N ARG A 117 13.00 -2.05 -10.86
CA ARG A 117 11.64 -1.64 -10.55
C ARG A 117 10.66 -2.65 -11.16
N ASN A 118 9.66 -3.02 -10.37
CA ASN A 118 8.59 -3.93 -10.71
C ASN A 118 7.26 -3.18 -10.56
N THR A 119 6.27 -3.58 -11.36
CA THR A 119 4.91 -3.03 -11.28
C THR A 119 3.93 -4.19 -11.22
N CYS A 120 2.98 -4.10 -10.30
CA CYS A 120 1.88 -5.05 -10.20
C CYS A 120 0.55 -4.31 -10.08
N GLU A 121 -0.53 -4.95 -10.54
CA GLU A 121 -1.88 -4.47 -10.37
C GLU A 121 -2.72 -5.52 -9.68
N HIS A 122 -3.29 -5.16 -8.53
CA HIS A 122 -4.21 -6.00 -7.79
C HIS A 122 -5.63 -5.49 -7.96
N ILE A 123 -6.56 -6.41 -8.20
CA ILE A 123 -7.98 -6.11 -8.35
C ILE A 123 -8.67 -6.41 -7.02
N TYR A 124 -9.28 -5.38 -6.44
CA TYR A 124 -10.01 -5.48 -5.18
C TYR A 124 -11.50 -5.52 -5.50
N GLU A 125 -12.14 -6.62 -5.12
CA GLU A 125 -13.59 -6.73 -5.10
C GLU A 125 -14.09 -6.41 -3.69
N PHE A 126 -14.81 -5.31 -3.57
CA PHE A 126 -15.29 -4.85 -2.28
C PHE A 126 -16.41 -5.78 -1.77
N PRO A 127 -16.45 -6.06 -0.46
CA PRO A 127 -17.57 -6.78 0.11
C PRO A 127 -18.84 -5.93 -0.02
N GLN A 128 -19.99 -6.58 -0.17
CA GLN A 128 -21.27 -5.90 0.00
C GLN A 128 -21.43 -5.52 1.48
N LEU A 129 -21.26 -4.23 1.77
CA LEU A 129 -21.51 -3.68 3.10
C LEU A 129 -23.02 -3.48 3.27
N SER A 130 -23.57 -3.85 4.42
CA SER A 130 -24.96 -3.51 4.74
C SER A 130 -25.12 -2.00 4.91
N GLU A 131 -26.32 -1.47 4.70
CA GLU A 131 -26.61 -0.05 4.91
C GLU A 131 -26.26 0.40 6.33
N ASP A 132 -26.57 -0.43 7.34
CA ASP A 132 -26.28 -0.11 8.73
C ASP A 132 -24.78 -0.05 9.01
N LEU A 133 -23.99 -0.99 8.47
CA LEU A 133 -22.54 -0.97 8.61
C LEU A 133 -21.93 0.23 7.90
N SER A 134 -22.47 0.58 6.72
CA SER A 134 -22.03 1.74 5.95
C SER A 134 -22.25 3.03 6.73
N LYS A 135 -23.39 3.19 7.43
CA LYS A 135 -23.66 4.35 8.29
C LYS A 135 -22.66 4.51 9.43
N TYR A 136 -22.13 3.41 9.97
CA TYR A 136 -21.11 3.46 11.03
C TYR A 136 -19.69 3.75 10.52
N LEU A 137 -19.44 3.58 9.22
CA LEU A 137 -18.15 3.82 8.56
C LEU A 137 -18.01 5.25 8.01
N LEU A 138 -19.10 6.02 8.00
CA LEU A 138 -19.16 7.44 7.61
C LEU A 138 -18.87 8.35 8.81
#